data_AF-A0A139N8T6-F1
#
_entry.id   AF-A0A139N8T6-F1
#
_cell.length_a   1.000
_cell.length_b   1.000
_cell.length_c   1.000
_cell.angle_alpha   90.00
_cell.angle_beta   90.00
_cell.angle_gamma   90.00
#
_symmetry.space_group_name_H-M   'P 1'
#
loop_
_entity.id
_entity.type
_entity.pdbx_description
1 polymer ?
#
loop_
_entity_poly.entity_id
_entity_poly.type
_entity_poly.pdbx_seq_one_letter_code
_entity_poly.pdbx_strand_id
1 'polypeptide(L)'
;MFKKSYRHNIALVGASEFFGFFGITSFWLLFLSQHGMSFGQIGILESLFHLTSLLSEVPSGVLADRFTYRTNLYLGRLMSILSCLFMLFGQGNFWIYAFGMVLNAWAYNFDSGTSTAMLFESAKEAGLENKFLKFSSFVSAVAEATRTLGAVVAGFFVHGLLDMTYVIQIFFSLIVIILIAMMKEPAFKKEREEPASLSRILKTVVQEFKVNRHLFYWLITSQVFCVMMCMFYFTIKMN
;
A
#
# COMPACT_ATOMS: atom_id res chain seq x y z
N MET A 1 -9.42 27.06 18.02
CA MET A 1 -9.45 26.20 19.24
C MET A 1 -9.00 24.80 18.86
N PHE A 2 -7.81 24.35 19.28
CA PHE A 2 -7.25 23.07 18.86
C PHE A 2 -8.07 21.88 19.40
N LYS A 3 -8.47 20.94 18.56
CA LYS A 3 -9.20 19.74 19.02
C LYS A 3 -8.19 18.64 19.34
N LYS A 4 -7.99 18.36 20.64
CA LYS A 4 -7.10 17.30 21.16
C LYS A 4 -7.33 15.92 20.50
N SER A 5 -8.53 15.66 19.99
CA SER A 5 -8.88 14.44 19.26
C SER A 5 -8.04 14.22 17.98
N TYR A 6 -7.73 15.27 17.20
CA TYR A 6 -7.02 15.09 15.93
C TYR A 6 -5.50 14.91 16.10
N ARG A 7 -4.95 15.33 17.23
CA ARG A 7 -3.57 14.97 17.60
C ARG A 7 -3.42 13.46 17.83
N HIS A 8 -4.46 12.79 18.35
CA HIS A 8 -4.43 11.34 18.55
C HIS A 8 -4.42 10.58 17.22
N ASN A 9 -5.07 11.10 16.17
CA ASN A 9 -5.01 10.49 14.84
C ASN A 9 -3.58 10.35 14.33
N ILE A 10 -2.69 11.30 14.61
CA ILE A 10 -1.28 11.21 14.16
C ILE A 10 -0.61 9.95 14.72
N ALA A 11 -0.80 9.67 16.01
CA ALA A 11 -0.28 8.47 16.64
C ALA A 11 -0.97 7.20 16.14
N LEU A 12 -2.30 7.24 15.96
CA LEU A 12 -3.07 6.11 15.43
C LEU A 12 -2.67 5.77 13.98
N VAL A 13 -2.40 6.77 13.14
CA VAL A 13 -1.91 6.55 11.76
C VAL A 13 -0.54 5.91 11.81
N GLY A 14 0.39 6.41 12.63
CA GLY A 14 1.70 5.79 12.81
C GLY A 14 1.62 4.33 13.31
N ALA A 15 0.70 4.04 14.24
CA ALA A 15 0.46 2.67 14.70
C ALA A 15 -0.16 1.78 13.60
N SER A 16 -1.10 2.31 12.82
CA SER A 16 -1.68 1.60 11.68
C SER A 16 -0.63 1.28 10.62
N GLU A 17 0.28 2.20 10.33
CA GLU A 17 1.40 2.00 9.40
C GLU A 17 2.36 0.92 9.92
N PHE A 18 2.68 0.94 11.21
CA PHE A 18 3.50 -0.08 11.86
C PHE A 18 2.93 -1.49 11.65
N PHE A 19 1.68 -1.73 12.05
CA PHE A 19 1.08 -3.06 11.94
C PHE A 19 0.71 -3.41 10.49
N GLY A 20 0.23 -2.45 9.72
CA GLY A 20 -0.24 -2.64 8.35
C GLY A 20 0.87 -2.98 7.37
N PHE A 21 2.08 -2.47 7.61
CA PHE A 21 3.28 -2.68 6.78
C PHE A 21 4.43 -3.35 7.53
N PHE A 22 4.13 -4.17 8.54
CA PHE A 22 5.16 -4.82 9.36
C PHE A 22 6.15 -5.66 8.54
N GLY A 23 5.84 -6.06 7.30
CA GLY A 23 6.79 -6.76 6.43
C GLY A 23 6.94 -8.25 6.73
N ILE A 24 6.02 -8.82 7.53
CA ILE A 24 6.04 -10.25 7.88
C ILE A 24 5.88 -11.17 6.65
N THR A 25 5.26 -10.68 5.57
CA THR A 25 5.07 -11.43 4.32
C THR A 25 6.15 -11.17 3.27
N SER A 26 7.32 -10.63 3.67
CA SER A 26 8.39 -10.23 2.73
C SER A 26 8.95 -11.39 1.89
N PHE A 27 8.85 -12.63 2.35
CA PHE A 27 9.28 -13.83 1.62
C PHE A 27 8.18 -14.46 0.75
N TRP A 28 7.23 -13.67 0.25
CA TRP A 28 6.12 -14.15 -0.60
C TRP A 28 6.58 -14.94 -1.85
N LEU A 29 7.72 -14.57 -2.44
CA LEU A 29 8.31 -15.30 -3.57
C LEU A 29 8.72 -16.73 -3.16
N LEU A 30 9.40 -16.85 -2.02
CA LEU A 30 9.81 -18.15 -1.48
C LEU A 30 8.58 -18.97 -1.06
N PHE A 31 7.56 -18.32 -0.47
CA PHE A 31 6.28 -18.95 -0.16
C PHE A 31 5.65 -19.60 -1.40
N LEU A 32 5.53 -18.85 -2.51
CA LEU A 32 4.96 -19.38 -3.75
C LEU A 32 5.81 -20.51 -4.34
N SER A 33 7.14 -20.38 -4.27
CA SER A 33 8.07 -21.42 -4.73
C SER A 33 7.95 -22.72 -3.92
N GLN A 34 7.83 -22.62 -2.59
CA GLN A 34 7.60 -23.77 -1.70
C GLN A 34 6.24 -24.44 -1.98
N HIS A 35 5.27 -23.69 -2.51
CA HIS A 35 3.98 -24.19 -2.96
C HIS A 35 3.96 -24.63 -4.43
N GLY A 36 5.13 -24.81 -5.06
CA GLY A 36 5.25 -25.41 -6.39
C GLY A 36 5.10 -24.44 -7.56
N MET A 37 5.06 -23.12 -7.33
CA MET A 37 5.13 -22.15 -8.43
C MET A 37 6.53 -22.07 -9.02
N SER A 38 6.62 -22.17 -10.34
CA SER A 38 7.84 -21.89 -11.09
C SER A 38 8.20 -20.39 -11.04
N PHE A 39 9.47 -20.04 -11.22
CA PHE A 39 9.92 -18.64 -11.27
C PHE A 39 9.20 -17.83 -12.37
N GLY A 40 8.87 -18.44 -13.51
CA GLY A 40 8.10 -17.78 -14.57
C GLY A 40 6.67 -17.43 -14.12
N GLN A 41 5.98 -18.34 -13.43
CA GLN A 41 4.65 -18.08 -12.87
C GLN A 41 4.70 -17.00 -11.80
N ILE A 42 5.70 -17.02 -10.92
CA ILE A 42 5.92 -15.99 -9.90
C ILE A 42 6.12 -14.63 -10.55
N GLY A 43 6.94 -14.53 -11.60
CA GLY A 43 7.14 -13.27 -12.33
C GLY A 43 5.85 -12.73 -12.98
N ILE A 44 4.98 -13.62 -13.47
CA ILE A 44 3.64 -13.21 -13.97
C ILE A 44 2.75 -12.71 -12.82
N LEU A 45 2.76 -13.37 -11.67
CA LEU A 45 2.00 -12.96 -10.48
C LEU A 45 2.46 -11.59 -9.96
N GLU A 46 3.77 -11.35 -9.93
CA GLU A 46 4.36 -10.05 -9.58
C GLU A 46 3.94 -8.96 -10.58
N SER A 47 4.04 -9.27 -11.87
CA SER A 47 3.61 -8.36 -12.94
C SER A 47 2.12 -8.02 -12.83
N LEU A 48 1.29 -9.00 -12.49
CA LEU A 48 -0.14 -8.83 -12.28
C LEU A 48 -0.44 -7.91 -11.09
N PHE A 49 0.28 -8.05 -9.98
CA PHE A 49 0.18 -7.14 -8.84
C PHE A 49 0.50 -5.70 -9.26
N HIS A 50 1.64 -5.47 -9.91
CA HIS A 50 2.07 -4.12 -10.30
C HIS A 50 1.16 -3.49 -11.36
N LEU A 51 0.70 -4.27 -12.35
CA LEU A 51 -0.25 -3.80 -13.35
C LEU A 51 -1.59 -3.43 -12.68
N THR A 52 -2.07 -4.26 -11.77
CA THR A 52 -3.30 -3.98 -11.03
C THR A 52 -3.15 -2.73 -10.16
N SER A 53 -2.01 -2.57 -9.47
CA SER A 53 -1.72 -1.38 -8.67
C SER A 53 -1.68 -0.13 -9.55
N LEU A 54 -0.99 -0.15 -10.70
CA LEU A 54 -1.00 0.98 -11.64
C LEU A 54 -2.44 1.34 -12.09
N LEU A 55 -3.23 0.35 -12.49
CA LEU A 55 -4.59 0.57 -12.99
C LEU A 55 -5.57 1.02 -11.91
N SER A 56 -5.37 0.58 -10.66
CA SER A 56 -6.25 0.89 -9.54
C SER A 56 -5.84 2.14 -8.75
N GLU A 57 -4.70 2.76 -9.04
CA GLU A 57 -4.23 3.95 -8.30
C GLU A 57 -5.23 5.10 -8.43
N VAL A 58 -5.60 5.48 -9.66
CA VAL A 58 -6.60 6.54 -9.89
C VAL A 58 -7.99 6.15 -9.38
N PRO A 59 -8.53 4.95 -9.69
CA PRO A 59 -9.81 4.50 -9.11
C PRO A 59 -9.84 4.53 -7.58
N SER A 60 -8.79 4.02 -6.91
CA SER A 60 -8.71 3.98 -5.44
C SER A 60 -8.63 5.39 -4.84
N GLY A 61 -7.95 6.33 -5.50
CA GLY A 61 -7.93 7.74 -5.13
C GLY A 61 -9.30 8.40 -5.28
N VAL A 62 -10.02 8.16 -6.39
CA VAL A 62 -11.39 8.66 -6.57
C VAL A 62 -12.36 8.08 -5.53
N LEU A 63 -12.19 6.81 -5.16
CA LEU A 63 -12.95 6.20 -4.06
C LEU A 63 -12.59 6.83 -2.72
N ALA A 64 -11.30 7.11 -2.49
CA ALA A 64 -10.86 7.84 -1.31
C ALA A 64 -11.47 9.24 -1.26
N ASP A 65 -11.62 9.95 -2.37
CA ASP A 65 -12.24 11.28 -2.41
C ASP A 65 -13.76 11.23 -2.21
N ARG A 66 -14.42 10.17 -2.70
CA ARG A 66 -15.88 9.96 -2.58
C ARG A 66 -16.30 9.52 -1.17
N PHE A 67 -15.49 8.69 -0.52
CA PHE A 67 -15.80 8.12 0.79
C PHE A 67 -14.96 8.75 1.90
N THR A 68 -15.13 8.29 3.13
CA THR A 68 -14.28 8.71 4.25
C THR A 68 -12.89 8.08 4.16
N TYR A 69 -11.87 8.71 4.74
CA TYR A 69 -10.53 8.12 4.79
C TYR A 69 -10.59 6.78 5.52
N ARG A 70 -11.33 6.72 6.64
CA ARG A 70 -11.56 5.48 7.38
C ARG A 70 -12.16 4.37 6.52
N THR A 71 -13.17 4.67 5.69
CA THR A 71 -13.78 3.69 4.78
C THR A 71 -12.73 3.08 3.85
N ASN A 72 -11.87 3.92 3.26
CA ASN A 72 -10.85 3.44 2.34
C ASN A 72 -9.80 2.59 3.07
N LEU A 73 -9.37 3.00 4.27
CA LEU A 73 -8.46 2.21 5.10
C LEU A 73 -9.07 0.86 5.50
N TYR A 74 -10.36 0.81 5.83
CA TYR A 74 -11.06 -0.45 6.08
C TYR A 74 -11.07 -1.35 4.85
N LEU A 75 -11.38 -0.80 3.66
CA LEU A 75 -11.33 -1.55 2.40
C LEU A 75 -9.91 -2.10 2.17
N GLY A 76 -8.88 -1.29 2.39
CA GLY A 76 -7.49 -1.73 2.30
C GLY A 76 -7.20 -2.94 3.20
N ARG A 77 -7.61 -2.88 4.47
CA ARG A 77 -7.41 -4.00 5.41
C ARG A 77 -8.25 -5.24 5.07
N LEU A 78 -9.49 -5.07 4.61
CA LEU A 78 -10.33 -6.18 4.16
C LEU A 78 -9.72 -6.87 2.94
N MET A 79 -9.26 -6.11 1.94
CA MET A 79 -8.57 -6.66 0.77
C MET A 79 -7.26 -7.36 1.15
N SER A 80 -6.52 -6.83 2.13
CA SER A 80 -5.31 -7.48 2.67
C SER A 80 -5.63 -8.83 3.32
N ILE A 81 -6.68 -8.90 4.15
CA ILE A 81 -7.13 -10.15 4.79
C ILE A 81 -7.55 -11.16 3.71
N LEU A 82 -8.39 -10.76 2.76
CA LEU A 82 -8.82 -11.63 1.67
C LEU A 82 -7.63 -12.14 0.85
N SER A 83 -6.69 -11.25 0.51
CA SER A 83 -5.44 -11.63 -0.15
C SER A 83 -4.69 -12.71 0.64
N CYS A 84 -4.49 -12.52 1.96
CA CYS A 84 -3.84 -13.51 2.81
C CYS A 84 -4.59 -14.85 2.82
N LEU A 85 -5.92 -14.85 2.83
CA LEU A 85 -6.73 -16.07 2.76
C LEU A 85 -6.52 -16.80 1.42
N PHE A 86 -6.51 -16.09 0.29
CA PHE A 86 -6.21 -16.71 -1.01
C PHE A 86 -4.77 -17.22 -1.09
N MET A 87 -3.81 -16.53 -0.47
CA MET A 87 -2.43 -17.03 -0.37
C MET A 87 -2.37 -18.32 0.46
N LEU A 88 -3.05 -18.39 1.61
CA LEU A 88 -3.08 -19.60 2.46
C LEU A 88 -3.79 -20.78 1.81
N PHE A 89 -4.94 -20.56 1.17
CA PHE A 89 -5.75 -21.63 0.58
C PHE A 89 -5.39 -21.94 -0.88
N GLY A 90 -4.38 -21.28 -1.44
CA GLY A 90 -4.03 -21.45 -2.85
C GLY A 90 -3.47 -22.82 -3.20
N GLN A 91 -2.76 -23.48 -2.28
CA GLN A 91 -2.28 -24.87 -2.43
C GLN A 91 -1.63 -25.16 -3.80
N GLY A 92 -0.81 -24.25 -4.31
CA GLY A 92 -0.16 -24.40 -5.63
C GLY A 92 -1.04 -24.09 -6.84
N ASN A 93 -2.25 -23.57 -6.65
CA ASN A 93 -3.12 -23.14 -7.74
C ASN A 93 -2.79 -21.70 -8.16
N PHE A 94 -2.25 -21.57 -9.38
CA PHE A 94 -1.86 -20.28 -9.95
C PHE A 94 -2.99 -19.23 -9.94
N TRP A 95 -4.21 -19.60 -10.32
CA TRP A 95 -5.32 -18.64 -10.47
C TRP A 95 -5.80 -18.12 -9.12
N ILE A 96 -5.74 -18.95 -8.08
CA ILE A 96 -6.02 -18.53 -6.70
C ILE A 96 -4.99 -17.49 -6.26
N TYR A 97 -3.69 -17.76 -6.48
CA TYR A 97 -2.64 -16.79 -6.17
C TYR A 97 -2.77 -15.51 -7.00
N ALA A 98 -3.14 -15.61 -8.27
CA ALA A 98 -3.38 -14.45 -9.12
C ALA A 98 -4.47 -13.54 -8.55
N PHE A 99 -5.57 -14.14 -8.08
CA PHE A 99 -6.63 -13.38 -7.43
C PHE A 99 -6.17 -12.78 -6.09
N GLY A 100 -5.40 -13.52 -5.30
CA GLY A 100 -4.75 -13.03 -4.08
C GLY A 100 -3.84 -11.82 -4.34
N MET A 101 -3.07 -11.83 -5.42
CA MET A 101 -2.18 -10.73 -5.83
C MET A 101 -2.96 -9.50 -6.29
N VAL A 102 -4.06 -9.68 -7.03
CA VAL A 102 -4.96 -8.58 -7.41
C VAL A 102 -5.56 -7.91 -6.17
N LEU A 103 -6.04 -8.69 -5.20
CA LEU A 103 -6.55 -8.16 -3.93
C LEU A 103 -5.48 -7.43 -3.14
N ASN A 104 -4.25 -7.95 -3.13
CA ASN A 104 -3.12 -7.29 -2.46
C ASN A 104 -2.82 -5.92 -3.09
N ALA A 105 -2.88 -5.82 -4.42
CA ALA A 105 -2.67 -4.54 -5.12
C ALA A 105 -3.73 -3.50 -4.75
N TRP A 106 -5.00 -3.92 -4.66
CA TRP A 106 -6.07 -3.05 -4.14
C TRP A 106 -5.84 -2.67 -2.68
N ALA A 107 -5.42 -3.62 -1.84
CA ALA A 107 -5.09 -3.35 -0.44
C ALA A 107 -4.03 -2.26 -0.29
N TYR A 108 -2.95 -2.36 -1.07
CA TYR A 108 -1.87 -1.39 -1.11
C TYR A 108 -2.35 -0.01 -1.56
N ASN A 109 -3.14 0.06 -2.64
CA ASN A 109 -3.60 1.32 -3.20
C ASN A 109 -4.66 2.05 -2.36
N PHE A 110 -5.52 1.32 -1.67
CA PHE A 110 -6.46 1.93 -0.72
C PHE A 110 -5.73 2.55 0.48
N ASP A 111 -4.53 2.09 0.81
CA ASP A 111 -3.77 2.58 1.96
C ASP A 111 -2.82 3.75 1.59
N SER A 112 -1.98 3.55 0.56
CA SER A 112 -0.79 4.38 0.28
C SER A 112 -1.06 5.88 0.15
N GLY A 113 -2.17 6.28 -0.48
CA GLY A 113 -2.58 7.69 -0.58
C GLY A 113 -3.45 8.17 0.59
N THR A 114 -4.26 7.27 1.15
CA THR A 114 -5.29 7.59 2.14
C THR A 114 -4.68 7.91 3.50
N SER A 115 -3.71 7.11 3.96
CA SER A 115 -3.07 7.30 5.26
C SER A 115 -2.32 8.63 5.33
N THR A 116 -1.62 9.00 4.26
CA THR A 116 -0.94 10.30 4.14
C THR A 116 -1.94 11.47 4.13
N ALA A 117 -3.04 11.35 3.38
CA ALA A 117 -4.08 12.38 3.35
C ALA A 117 -4.77 12.54 4.72
N MET A 118 -5.09 11.43 5.38
CA MET A 118 -5.64 11.39 6.74
C MET A 118 -4.70 12.07 7.75
N LEU A 119 -3.39 11.82 7.64
CA LEU A 119 -2.36 12.44 8.47
C LEU A 119 -2.30 13.96 8.24
N PHE A 120 -2.29 14.40 6.98
CA PHE A 120 -2.27 15.82 6.62
C PHE A 120 -3.48 16.57 7.17
N GLU A 121 -4.71 16.09 6.86
CA GLU A 121 -5.94 16.75 7.29
C GLU A 121 -6.10 16.73 8.82
N SER A 122 -5.65 15.65 9.48
CA SER A 122 -5.62 15.60 10.96
C SER A 122 -4.63 16.60 11.56
N ALA A 123 -3.45 16.77 10.96
CA ALA A 123 -2.46 17.75 11.40
C ALA A 123 -3.00 19.18 11.20
N LYS A 124 -3.66 19.45 10.08
CA LYS A 124 -4.30 20.74 9.79
C LYS A 124 -5.41 21.08 10.80
N GLU A 125 -6.33 20.15 11.07
CA GLU A 125 -7.39 20.30 12.07
C GLU A 125 -6.86 20.41 13.51
N ALA A 126 -5.69 19.83 13.78
CA ALA A 126 -4.98 20.00 15.04
C ALA A 126 -4.17 21.31 15.10
N GLY A 127 -4.19 22.12 14.05
CA GLY A 127 -3.42 23.36 13.89
C GLY A 127 -1.90 23.15 13.96
N LEU A 128 -1.44 22.02 13.41
CA LEU A 128 -0.04 21.58 13.35
C LEU A 128 0.42 21.36 11.90
N GLU A 129 -0.19 22.04 10.94
CA GLU A 129 0.14 21.92 9.51
C GLU A 129 1.62 22.21 9.22
N ASN A 130 2.20 23.19 9.92
CA ASN A 130 3.63 23.51 9.86
C ASN A 130 4.57 22.36 10.30
N LYS A 131 4.03 21.34 10.99
CA LYS A 131 4.76 20.14 11.42
C LYS A 131 4.43 18.91 10.58
N PHE A 132 3.58 19.02 9.57
CA PHE A 132 3.16 17.89 8.74
C PHE A 132 4.35 17.12 8.17
N LEU A 133 5.32 17.81 7.56
CA LEU A 133 6.51 17.15 6.99
C LEU A 133 7.27 16.35 8.05
N LYS A 134 7.41 16.88 9.27
CA LYS A 134 8.04 16.16 10.38
C LYS A 134 7.26 14.90 10.77
N PHE A 135 5.93 14.98 10.83
CA PHE A 135 5.10 13.81 11.14
C PHE A 135 5.13 12.78 10.01
N SER A 136 5.01 13.22 8.77
CA SER A 136 5.07 12.36 7.58
C SER A 136 6.40 11.62 7.52
N SER A 137 7.52 12.33 7.61
CA SER A 137 8.85 11.70 7.62
C SER A 137 9.04 10.72 8.80
N PHE A 138 8.53 11.04 9.99
CA PHE A 138 8.61 10.14 11.14
C PHE A 138 7.78 8.87 10.91
N VAL A 139 6.54 9.01 10.44
CA VAL A 139 5.65 7.87 10.14
C VAL A 139 6.26 6.99 9.04
N SER A 140 6.79 7.58 7.97
CA SER A 140 7.49 6.83 6.91
C SER A 140 8.73 6.11 7.44
N ALA A 141 9.53 6.76 8.30
CA ALA A 141 10.71 6.12 8.91
C ALA A 141 10.31 4.94 9.82
N VAL A 142 9.23 5.07 10.59
CA VAL A 142 8.67 3.98 11.39
C VAL A 142 8.20 2.84 10.50
N ALA A 143 7.44 3.14 9.43
CA ALA A 143 6.96 2.13 8.49
C ALA A 143 8.12 1.34 7.88
N GLU A 144 9.19 2.01 7.46
CA GLU A 144 10.33 1.35 6.82
C GLU A 144 11.17 0.52 7.79
N ALA A 145 11.43 1.05 9.00
CA ALA A 145 12.10 0.31 10.07
C ALA A 145 11.29 -0.93 10.45
N THR A 146 9.96 -0.80 10.50
CA THR A 146 9.08 -1.92 10.86
C THR A 146 9.02 -2.95 9.76
N ARG A 147 8.93 -2.54 8.48
CA ARG A 147 8.98 -3.45 7.33
C ARG A 147 10.26 -4.29 7.33
N THR A 148 11.39 -3.65 7.65
CA THR A 148 12.68 -4.33 7.80
C THR A 148 12.65 -5.31 8.97
N LEU A 149 12.12 -4.91 10.12
CA LEU A 149 11.98 -5.77 11.29
C LEU A 149 11.12 -7.00 10.98
N GLY A 150 9.95 -6.85 10.37
CA GLY A 150 9.14 -8.02 10.06
C GLY A 150 9.70 -8.87 8.95
N ALA A 151 10.50 -8.34 8.03
CA ALA A 151 11.27 -9.19 7.10
C ALA A 151 12.28 -10.07 7.87
N VAL A 152 12.96 -9.53 8.89
CA VAL A 152 13.84 -10.33 9.77
C VAL A 152 13.03 -11.38 10.52
N VAL A 153 11.87 -11.01 11.09
CA VAL A 153 10.98 -11.95 11.79
C VAL A 153 10.48 -13.05 10.84
N ALA A 154 10.11 -12.70 9.60
CA ALA A 154 9.69 -13.63 8.56
C ALA A 154 10.80 -14.63 8.20
N GLY A 155 12.07 -14.21 8.33
CA GLY A 155 13.24 -15.06 8.13
C GLY A 155 13.25 -16.30 9.02
N PHE A 156 12.68 -16.25 10.22
CA PHE A 156 12.58 -17.43 11.10
C PHE A 156 11.55 -18.46 10.60
N PHE A 157 10.66 -18.08 9.68
CA PHE A 157 9.60 -18.95 9.16
C PHE A 157 9.96 -19.62 7.81
N VAL A 158 11.11 -19.31 7.21
CA VAL A 158 11.49 -19.79 5.87
C VAL A 158 11.63 -21.31 5.77
N HIS A 159 11.85 -22.00 6.90
CA HIS A 159 12.02 -23.45 6.98
C HIS A 159 10.66 -24.20 7.01
N GLY A 160 9.74 -23.84 6.12
CA GLY A 160 8.45 -24.52 5.94
C GLY A 160 7.32 -24.02 6.84
N LEU A 161 7.44 -22.83 7.44
CA LEU A 161 6.42 -22.22 8.28
C LEU A 161 5.90 -20.90 7.71
N LEU A 162 6.13 -20.61 6.42
CA LEU A 162 5.78 -19.33 5.81
C LEU A 162 4.26 -19.06 5.80
N ASP A 163 3.41 -20.08 5.85
CA ASP A 163 1.96 -19.92 6.05
C ASP A 163 1.63 -19.08 7.30
N MET A 164 2.39 -19.28 8.39
CA MET A 164 2.20 -18.52 9.63
C MET A 164 2.39 -17.03 9.43
N THR A 165 3.21 -16.60 8.47
CA THR A 165 3.41 -15.17 8.18
C THR A 165 2.13 -14.51 7.68
N TYR A 166 1.33 -15.21 6.87
CA TYR A 166 0.03 -14.71 6.40
C TYR A 166 -1.03 -14.73 7.52
N VAL A 167 -0.99 -15.70 8.43
CA VAL A 167 -1.84 -15.70 9.63
C VAL A 167 -1.52 -14.51 10.54
N ILE A 168 -0.24 -14.22 10.76
CA ILE A 168 0.20 -13.03 11.52
C ILE A 168 -0.24 -11.75 10.82
N GLN A 169 -0.11 -11.67 9.49
CA GLN A 169 -0.58 -10.51 8.73
C GLN A 169 -2.10 -10.30 8.84
N ILE A 170 -2.90 -11.37 8.86
CA ILE A 170 -4.35 -11.28 9.12
C ILE A 170 -4.58 -10.69 10.52
N PHE A 171 -3.89 -11.19 11.54
CA PHE A 171 -3.99 -10.67 12.90
C PHE A 171 -3.62 -9.18 13.00
N PHE A 172 -2.52 -8.76 12.35
CA PHE A 172 -2.15 -7.35 12.28
C PHE A 172 -3.18 -6.51 11.53
N SER A 173 -3.73 -6.99 10.42
CA SER A 173 -4.81 -6.30 9.71
C SER A 173 -6.06 -6.13 10.58
N LEU A 174 -6.39 -7.09 11.46
CA LEU A 174 -7.47 -6.95 12.45
C LEU A 174 -7.15 -5.88 13.51
N ILE A 175 -5.90 -5.82 14.00
CA ILE A 175 -5.47 -4.75 14.90
C ILE A 175 -5.62 -3.38 14.21
N VAL A 176 -5.20 -3.27 12.96
CA VAL A 176 -5.32 -2.01 12.20
C VAL A 176 -6.78 -1.61 12.03
N ILE A 177 -7.71 -2.55 11.80
CA ILE A 177 -9.16 -2.26 11.78
C ILE A 177 -9.62 -1.62 13.10
N ILE A 178 -9.15 -2.11 14.24
CA ILE A 178 -9.45 -1.53 15.56
C ILE A 178 -8.85 -0.12 15.68
N LEU A 179 -7.60 0.08 15.24
CA LEU A 179 -6.95 1.40 15.25
C LEU A 179 -7.69 2.41 14.37
N ILE A 180 -8.11 2.01 13.16
CA ILE A 180 -8.94 2.83 12.27
C ILE A 180 -10.28 3.17 12.94
N ALA A 181 -10.85 2.26 13.74
CA ALA A 181 -12.09 2.54 14.48
C ALA A 181 -11.96 3.65 15.50
N MET A 182 -10.76 3.79 16.08
CA MET A 182 -10.43 4.84 17.05
C MET A 182 -10.07 6.18 16.38
N MET A 183 -9.83 6.19 15.07
CA MET A 183 -9.53 7.42 14.33
C MET A 183 -10.79 8.29 14.17
N LYS A 184 -10.58 9.60 14.25
CA LYS A 184 -11.62 10.59 13.97
C LYS A 184 -11.54 11.08 12.54
N GLU A 185 -12.63 10.97 11.78
CA GLU A 185 -12.66 11.51 10.41
C GLU A 185 -12.51 13.06 10.43
N PRO A 186 -11.56 13.64 9.68
CA PRO A 186 -11.39 15.09 9.55
C PRO A 186 -12.63 15.77 8.92
N ALA A 187 -13.00 16.97 9.38
CA ALA A 187 -14.24 17.63 8.92
C ALA A 187 -14.08 18.23 7.52
N PHE A 188 -12.90 18.75 7.17
CA PHE A 188 -12.63 19.34 5.85
C PHE A 188 -12.87 18.40 4.67
N LYS A 189 -12.79 17.07 4.87
CA LYS A 189 -13.14 16.12 3.82
C LYS A 189 -14.63 16.18 3.44
N LYS A 190 -15.51 16.49 4.40
CA LYS A 190 -16.97 16.56 4.16
C LYS A 190 -17.39 17.80 3.36
N GLU A 191 -16.56 18.82 3.28
CA GLU A 191 -16.88 20.11 2.65
C GLU A 191 -16.40 20.24 1.20
N ARG A 192 -15.69 19.26 0.64
CA ARG A 192 -15.27 19.32 -0.77
C ARG A 192 -16.48 19.15 -1.71
N GLU A 193 -16.61 20.07 -2.68
CA GLU A 193 -17.49 19.95 -3.85
C GLU A 193 -17.17 18.70 -4.68
N GLU A 194 -18.11 18.31 -5.55
CA GLU A 194 -18.18 17.02 -6.24
C GLU A 194 -16.81 16.38 -6.57
N PRO A 195 -16.57 15.13 -6.14
CA PRO A 195 -15.30 14.44 -6.37
C PRO A 195 -15.04 14.35 -7.87
N ALA A 196 -13.83 14.75 -8.28
CA ALA A 196 -13.45 14.76 -9.68
C ALA A 196 -13.70 13.40 -10.32
N SER A 197 -14.41 13.39 -11.46
CA SER A 197 -14.69 12.14 -12.16
C SER A 197 -13.40 11.54 -12.72
N LEU A 198 -13.31 10.21 -12.74
CA LEU A 198 -12.16 9.49 -13.31
C LEU A 198 -11.87 9.93 -14.76
N SER A 199 -12.92 10.20 -15.54
CA SER A 199 -12.78 10.72 -16.90
C SER A 199 -12.17 12.12 -16.96
N ARG A 200 -12.46 12.99 -15.98
CA ARG A 200 -11.85 14.31 -15.89
C ARG A 200 -10.37 14.21 -15.52
N ILE A 201 -10.02 13.40 -14.52
CA ILE A 201 -8.63 13.19 -14.10
C ILE A 201 -7.79 12.64 -15.28
N LEU A 202 -8.28 11.59 -15.94
CA LEU A 202 -7.59 11.01 -17.10
C LEU A 202 -7.44 12.02 -18.25
N LYS A 203 -8.48 12.82 -18.54
CA LYS A 203 -8.40 13.89 -19.54
C LYS A 203 -7.34 14.92 -19.18
N THR A 204 -7.26 15.34 -17.91
CA THR A 204 -6.24 16.29 -17.45
C THR A 204 -4.84 15.72 -17.60
N VAL A 205 -4.60 14.47 -17.19
CA VAL A 205 -3.28 13.82 -17.37
C VAL A 205 -2.88 13.74 -18.85
N VAL A 206 -3.81 13.34 -19.72
CA VAL A 206 -3.55 13.28 -21.17
C VAL A 206 -3.30 14.66 -21.76
N GLN A 207 -4.01 15.70 -21.32
CA GLN A 207 -3.78 17.07 -21.75
C GLN A 207 -2.41 17.57 -21.29
N GLU A 208 -2.04 17.34 -20.04
CA GLU A 208 -0.74 17.71 -19.49
C GLU A 208 0.40 17.02 -20.24
N PHE A 209 0.29 15.73 -20.57
CA PHE A 209 1.32 15.06 -21.37
C PHE A 209 1.41 15.57 -22.80
N LYS A 210 0.31 16.08 -23.38
CA LYS A 210 0.33 16.70 -24.71
C LYS A 210 0.99 18.07 -24.70
N VAL A 211 0.72 18.88 -23.67
CA VAL A 211 1.28 20.24 -23.51
C VAL A 211 2.75 20.15 -23.07
N ASN A 212 3.03 19.36 -22.04
CA ASN A 212 4.34 19.20 -21.42
C ASN A 212 4.96 17.85 -21.79
N ARG A 213 5.23 17.62 -23.09
CA ARG A 213 5.84 16.35 -23.57
C ARG A 213 7.15 16.00 -22.87
N HIS A 214 7.91 17.01 -22.47
CA HIS A 214 9.14 16.84 -21.70
C HIS A 214 8.88 16.12 -20.37
N LEU A 215 7.83 16.48 -19.63
CA LEU A 215 7.44 15.79 -18.38
C LEU A 215 7.23 14.29 -18.61
N PHE A 216 6.52 13.93 -19.69
CA PHE A 216 6.32 12.54 -20.05
C PHE A 216 7.64 11.81 -20.33
N TYR A 217 8.55 12.43 -21.09
CA TYR A 217 9.86 11.82 -21.36
C TYR A 217 10.67 11.62 -20.08
N TRP A 218 10.71 12.59 -19.16
CA TRP A 218 11.40 12.44 -17.87
C TRP A 218 10.83 11.34 -17.00
N LEU A 219 9.51 11.20 -16.98
CA LEU A 219 8.85 10.11 -16.26
C LEU A 219 9.27 8.76 -16.86
N ILE A 220 9.21 8.58 -18.18
CA ILE A 220 9.58 7.31 -18.81
C ILE A 220 11.08 7.01 -18.66
N THR A 221 11.96 7.99 -18.89
CA THR A 221 13.41 7.78 -18.83
C THR A 221 13.87 7.43 -17.42
N SER A 222 13.32 8.08 -16.39
CA SER A 222 13.63 7.75 -14.99
C SER A 222 13.23 6.32 -14.61
N GLN A 223 12.06 5.85 -15.07
CA GLN A 223 11.62 4.46 -14.83
C GLN A 223 12.49 3.45 -15.57
N VAL A 224 12.79 3.69 -16.85
CA VAL A 224 13.66 2.80 -17.65
C VAL A 224 15.06 2.71 -17.03
N PHE A 225 15.63 3.84 -16.60
CA PHE A 225 16.91 3.86 -15.91
C PHE A 225 16.90 3.02 -14.63
N CYS A 226 15.85 3.15 -13.80
CA CYS A 226 15.69 2.37 -12.58
C CYS A 226 15.62 0.86 -12.86
N VAL A 227 14.82 0.45 -13.87
CA VAL A 227 14.71 -0.96 -14.28
C VAL A 227 16.05 -1.51 -14.76
N MET A 228 16.79 -0.76 -15.58
CA MET A 228 18.11 -1.19 -16.05
C MET A 228 19.11 -1.36 -14.90
N MET A 229 19.11 -0.44 -13.92
CA MET A 229 19.97 -0.55 -12.73
C MET A 229 19.64 -1.80 -11.90
N CYS A 230 18.36 -2.09 -11.68
CA CYS A 230 17.93 -3.30 -10.98
C CYS A 230 18.34 -4.56 -11.73
N MET A 231 18.08 -4.64 -13.05
CA MET A 231 18.48 -5.79 -13.87
C MET A 231 19.99 -6.02 -13.85
N PHE A 232 20.79 -4.95 -13.98
CA PHE A 232 22.24 -5.04 -13.92
C PHE A 232 22.74 -5.59 -12.58
N TYR A 233 22.14 -5.13 -11.47
CA TYR A 233 22.47 -5.63 -10.12
C TYR A 233 22.16 -7.13 -9.97
N PHE A 234 21.02 -7.60 -10.46
CA PHE A 234 20.65 -9.02 -10.39
C PHE A 234 21.53 -9.89 -11.27
N THR A 235 21.85 -9.46 -12.49
CA THR A 235 22.72 -10.22 -13.41
C THR A 235 24.14 -10.39 -12.87
N ILE A 236 24.68 -9.40 -12.14
CA ILE A 236 26.01 -9.51 -11.52
C ILE A 236 26.01 -10.45 -10.32
N LYS A 237 24.94 -10.50 -9.54
CA LYS A 237 24.86 -11.35 -8.34
C LYS A 237 24.57 -12.82 -8.65
N MET A 238 24.08 -13.12 -9.85
CA MET A 238 23.72 -14.47 -10.29
C MET A 238 24.85 -15.17 -11.08
N ASN A 239 25.95 -14.48 -11.37
CA ASN A 239 27.19 -15.05 -11.91
C ASN A 239 28.28 -15.06 -10.84
#